data_AF-A0A0F7FYG3-F1
#
_entry.id   AF-A0A0F7FYG3-F1
#
_cell.length_a   1.000
_cell.length_b   1.000
_cell.length_c   1.000
_cell.angle_alpha   90.00
_cell.angle_beta   90.00
_cell.angle_gamma   90.00
#
_symmetry.space_group_name_H-M   'P 1'
#
loop_
_entity.id
_entity.type
_entity.pdbx_description
1 polymer ?
#
loop_
_entity_poly.entity_id
_entity_poly.type
_entity_poly.pdbx_seq_one_letter_code
_entity_poly.pdbx_strand_id
1 'polypeptide(L)'
;MKILVVPFGLGDYPASGQPISYVSGPVPELDTVILDSDHGCTFLDAAAQVSRYRSVLDRMESCALTPRKSRDFIRRVAKET
;
A
#
# COMPACT_ATOMS: atom_id res chain seq x y z
N MET A 1 10.75 0.75 -10.15
CA MET A 1 9.76 -0.06 -9.38
C MET A 1 10.34 -0.33 -7.99
N LYS A 2 9.59 0.00 -6.93
CA LYS A 2 9.99 -0.15 -5.52
C LYS A 2 9.08 -1.19 -4.88
N ILE A 3 9.65 -2.22 -4.26
CA ILE A 3 8.90 -3.23 -3.49
C ILE A 3 9.28 -3.06 -2.03
N LEU A 4 8.26 -2.87 -1.21
CA LEU A 4 8.38 -2.77 0.24
C LEU A 4 7.66 -3.96 0.87
N VAL A 5 8.15 -4.40 2.03
CA VAL A 5 7.61 -5.54 2.76
C VAL A 5 7.30 -5.07 4.17
N VAL A 6 6.07 -5.30 4.61
CA VAL A 6 5.64 -5.12 6.00
C VAL A 6 5.55 -6.50 6.65
N PRO A 7 6.53 -6.91 7.47
CA PRO A 7 6.48 -8.21 8.13
C PRO A 7 5.49 -8.20 9.30
N PHE A 8 4.93 -9.36 9.61
CA PHE A 8 4.14 -9.52 10.83
C PHE A 8 4.98 -9.23 12.09
N GLY A 9 4.35 -8.62 13.11
CA GLY A 9 4.96 -8.40 14.43
C GLY A 9 5.85 -7.16 14.57
N LEU A 10 5.97 -6.30 13.55
CA LEU A 10 6.75 -5.06 13.61
C LEU A 10 5.93 -3.80 13.97
N GLY A 11 4.61 -3.93 14.15
CA GLY A 11 3.72 -2.82 14.53
C GLY A 11 2.30 -3.01 14.00
N ASP A 12 1.48 -1.96 14.14
CA ASP A 12 0.11 -1.94 13.64
C ASP A 12 0.09 -1.85 12.11
N TYR A 13 -0.64 -2.74 11.45
CA TYR A 13 -0.92 -2.65 10.03
C TYR A 13 -2.06 -1.65 9.80
N PRO A 14 -1.82 -0.46 9.22
CA PRO A 14 -2.78 0.64 9.21
C PRO A 14 -3.88 0.51 8.14
N ALA A 15 -3.89 -0.57 7.35
CA ALA A 15 -4.86 -0.83 6.31
C ALA A 15 -5.80 -1.99 6.67
N SER A 16 -6.98 -2.05 6.07
CA SER A 16 -8.00 -3.07 6.35
C SER A 16 -7.73 -4.43 5.68
N GLY A 17 -6.50 -4.68 5.23
CA GLY A 17 -6.09 -5.93 4.56
C GLY A 17 -6.45 -6.04 3.07
N GLN A 18 -7.33 -5.17 2.55
CA GLN A 18 -7.67 -5.15 1.12
C GLN A 18 -6.58 -4.46 0.27
N PRO A 19 -6.44 -4.81 -1.01
CA PRO A 19 -5.59 -4.07 -1.95
C PRO A 19 -6.03 -2.61 -2.08
N ILE A 20 -5.06 -1.70 -2.14
CA ILE A 20 -5.26 -0.27 -2.35
C ILE A 20 -4.39 0.14 -3.53
N SER A 21 -5.00 0.61 -4.60
CA SER A 21 -4.30 1.20 -5.75
C SER A 21 -4.52 2.71 -5.76
N TYR A 22 -3.42 3.47 -5.78
CA TYR A 22 -3.45 4.92 -5.87
C TYR A 22 -3.08 5.36 -7.28
N VAL A 23 -4.04 5.90 -8.02
CA VAL A 23 -3.86 6.40 -9.38
C VAL A 23 -3.71 7.91 -9.29
N SER A 24 -2.58 8.42 -9.79
CA SER A 24 -2.31 9.86 -9.84
C SER A 24 -1.84 10.32 -11.20
N GLY A 25 -2.02 11.61 -11.46
CA GLY A 25 -1.65 12.24 -12.71
C GLY A 25 -1.24 13.70 -12.54
N PRO A 26 -1.11 14.44 -13.66
CA PRO A 26 -0.72 15.86 -13.64
C PRO A 26 -1.75 16.78 -12.98
N VAL A 27 -3.01 16.34 -12.83
CA VAL A 27 -4.10 17.07 -12.20
C VAL A 27 -4.46 16.37 -10.88
N PRO A 28 -3.95 16.84 -9.73
CA PRO A 28 -4.10 16.15 -8.45
C PRO A 28 -5.57 15.98 -8.00
N GLU A 29 -6.47 16.84 -8.46
CA GLU A 29 -7.91 16.76 -8.19
C GLU A 29 -8.58 15.57 -8.88
N LEU A 30 -7.90 14.95 -9.86
CA LEU A 30 -8.35 13.73 -10.54
C LEU A 30 -7.67 12.46 -9.99
N ASP A 31 -6.88 12.58 -8.93
CA ASP A 31 -6.34 11.42 -8.24
C ASP A 31 -7.48 10.51 -7.76
N THR A 32 -7.31 9.21 -7.94
CA THR A 32 -8.35 8.22 -7.63
C THR A 32 -7.75 7.06 -6.84
N VAL A 33 -8.44 6.63 -5.80
CA VAL A 33 -8.11 5.41 -5.07
C VAL A 33 -9.04 4.30 -5.51
N ILE A 34 -8.47 3.15 -5.85
CA ILE A 34 -9.21 1.94 -6.19
C ILE A 34 -9.03 0.94 -5.03
N LEU A 35 -10.16 0.49 -4.50
CA LEU A 35 -10.21 -0.56 -3.48
C LEU A 35 -10.79 -1.81 -4.12
N ASP A 36 -9.96 -2.83 -4.28
CA ASP A 36 -10.35 -4.09 -4.87
C ASP A 36 -10.91 -5.03 -3.80
N SER A 37 -12.00 -5.71 -4.13
CA SER A 37 -12.60 -6.76 -3.32
C SER A 37 -13.00 -7.94 -4.19
N ASP A 38 -13.27 -9.08 -3.56
CA ASP A 38 -13.79 -10.27 -4.24
C ASP A 38 -15.12 -10.03 -4.97
N HIS A 39 -15.82 -8.95 -4.63
CA HIS A 39 -17.12 -8.59 -5.19
C HIS A 39 -17.09 -7.35 -6.10
N GLY A 40 -15.90 -6.89 -6.47
CA GLY A 40 -15.70 -5.77 -7.39
C GLY A 40 -14.81 -4.66 -6.81
N CYS A 41 -14.71 -3.55 -7.55
CA CYS A 41 -13.84 -2.44 -7.24
C CYS A 41 -14.65 -1.21 -6.82
N THR A 42 -14.17 -0.50 -5.80
CA THR A 42 -14.70 0.83 -5.42
C THR A 42 -13.72 1.91 -5.83
N PHE A 43 -14.22 2.94 -6.52
CA PHE A 43 -13.44 4.11 -6.93
C PHE A 43 -13.75 5.27 -5.99
N LEU A 44 -12.71 5.87 -5.41
CA LEU A 44 -12.80 7.01 -4.52
C LEU A 44 -12.04 8.19 -5.14
N ASP A 45 -12.78 9.20 -5.57
CA ASP A 45 -12.27 10.42 -6.20
C ASP A 45 -12.52 11.67 -5.34
N ALA A 46 -13.39 11.57 -4.32
CA ALA A 46 -13.64 12.68 -3.42
C ALA A 46 -12.36 13.04 -2.64
N ALA A 47 -11.97 14.32 -2.66
CA ALA A 47 -10.71 14.80 -2.11
C ALA A 47 -10.43 14.34 -0.66
N ALA A 48 -11.45 14.31 0.20
CA ALA A 48 -11.32 13.85 1.58
C ALA A 48 -10.99 12.35 1.68
N GLN A 49 -11.56 11.52 0.79
CA GLN A 49 -11.30 10.08 0.74
C GLN A 49 -9.90 9.82 0.18
N VAL A 50 -9.54 10.47 -0.92
CA VAL A 50 -8.19 10.38 -1.52
C VAL A 50 -7.13 10.79 -0.50
N SER A 51 -7.33 11.92 0.20
CA SER A 51 -6.41 12.38 1.25
C SER A 51 -6.28 11.37 2.40
N ARG A 52 -7.37 10.74 2.83
CA ARG A 52 -7.33 9.71 3.88
C ARG A 52 -6.48 8.53 3.47
N TYR A 53 -6.65 8.05 2.25
CA TYR A 53 -5.91 6.88 1.75
C TYR A 53 -4.44 7.19 1.46
N ARG A 54 -4.11 8.43 1.08
CA ARG A 54 -2.71 8.89 1.02
C ARG A 54 -2.03 8.74 2.38
N SER A 55 -2.68 9.20 3.46
CA SER A 55 -2.15 9.03 4.83
C SER A 55 -2.02 7.56 5.25
N VAL A 56 -2.93 6.69 4.81
CA VAL A 56 -2.82 5.23 5.06
C VAL A 56 -1.58 4.67 4.37
N LEU A 57 -1.37 4.99 3.09
CA LEU A 57 -0.23 4.52 2.31
C LEU A 57 1.10 5.05 2.88
N ASP A 58 1.16 6.31 3.29
CA ASP A 58 2.34 6.89 3.96
C ASP A 58 2.67 6.15 5.25
N ARG A 59 1.65 5.82 6.05
CA ARG A 59 1.84 5.04 7.28
C ARG A 59 2.28 3.60 6.98
N MET A 60 1.70 2.95 5.97
CA MET A 60 2.14 1.61 5.53
C MET A 60 3.62 1.63 5.11
N GLU A 61 4.03 2.64 4.36
CA GLU A 61 5.42 2.81 3.94
C GLU A 61 6.35 3.03 5.13
N SER A 62 5.95 3.81 6.14
CA SER A 62 6.75 4.02 7.36
C SER A 62 6.95 2.75 8.21
N CYS A 63 5.99 1.83 8.17
CA CYS A 63 6.05 0.53 8.85
C CYS A 63 6.82 -0.53 8.05
N ALA A 64 7.11 -0.27 6.78
CA ALA A 64 7.76 -1.24 5.90
C ALA A 64 9.28 -1.28 6.11
N LEU A 65 9.86 -2.44 5.80
CA LEU A 65 11.31 -2.57 5.67
C LEU A 65 11.83 -1.66 4.55
N THR A 66 13.10 -1.24 4.66
CA THR A 66 13.76 -0.52 3.56
C THR A 66 13.84 -1.38 2.31
N PRO A 67 13.91 -0.81 1.09
CA PRO A 67 13.93 -1.59 -0.15
C PRO A 67 14.98 -2.71 -0.19
N ARG A 68 16.17 -2.46 0.38
CA ARG A 68 17.23 -3.47 0.51
C ARG A 68 16.80 -4.60 1.44
N LYS A 69 16.30 -4.28 2.64
CA LYS A 69 15.83 -5.27 3.62
C LYS A 69 14.63 -6.06 3.11
N SER A 70 13.71 -5.43 2.40
CA SER A 70 12.58 -6.10 1.74
C SER A 70 13.03 -7.16 0.74
N ARG A 71 13.96 -6.80 -0.16
CA ARG A 71 14.52 -7.75 -1.13
C ARG A 71 15.27 -8.90 -0.43
N ASP A 72 16.08 -8.57 0.56
CA ASP A 72 16.86 -9.57 1.30
C ASP A 72 15.92 -10.51 2.09
N PHE A 73 14.80 -10.00 2.63
CA PHE A 73 13.74 -10.78 3.26
C PHE A 73 13.06 -11.73 2.26
N ILE A 74 12.59 -11.23 1.11
CA ILE A 74 11.95 -12.03 0.06
C ILE A 74 12.86 -13.18 -0.39
N ARG A 75 14.15 -12.90 -0.63
CA ARG A 75 15.14 -13.91 -1.03
C ARG A 75 15.40 -14.99 0.03
N ARG A 76 15.23 -14.65 1.32
CA ARG A 76 15.40 -15.58 2.43
C ARG A 76 14.22 -16.55 2.48
N VAL A 77 13.01 -16.01 2.50
CA VAL A 77 11.76 -16.79 2.50
C VAL A 77 11.68 -17.72 1.28
N ALA A 78 12.08 -17.23 0.10
CA ALA A 78 12.08 -18.03 -1.13
C ALA A 78 13.08 -19.21 -1.12
N LYS A 79 14.04 -19.26 -0.18
CA LYS A 79 14.99 -20.38 0.00
C LYS A 79 14.61 -21.30 1.16
N GLU A 80 13.73 -20.83 2.05
CA GLU A 80 13.20 -21.59 3.18
C GLU A 80 12.00 -22.46 2.77
N THR A 81 11.51 -22.27 1.53
CA THR A 81 10.52 -23.12 0.85
C THR A 81 11.23 -24.06 -0.11
#